data_AF-A0A182RXG5-F1
#
_entry.id   AF-A0A182RXG5-F1
#
_cell.length_a   1.000
_cell.length_b   1.000
_cell.length_c   1.000
_cell.angle_alpha   90.00
_cell.angle_beta   90.00
_cell.angle_gamma   90.00
#
_symmetry.space_group_name_H-M   'P 1'
#
loop_
_entity.id
_entity.type
_entity.pdbx_description
1 polymer ?
#
loop_
_entity_poly.entity_id
_entity_poly.type
_entity_poly.pdbx_seq_one_letter_code
_entity_poly.pdbx_strand_id
1 'polypeptide(L)'
;MKYECAICTETFLPSSKVNTTRCGHMFHRLCLLRWLAQSETCPQCRKQCTPAQLIKMYFNVASNSSLEKQLENLTLKFRAQEALLKTLKNDATAHKCEQQKMSKTIQDLEKELRTKNNAKDLLLKNKDYFISNIRHQQQLLKKMKNDAAIHKITQKTEAKRIKMLEEELHKRKIISNLMLQEGDCFTSKIRVQEQLLNTLKNEAAVHTNKQQQMSAAIQNVEQQLRTTEIRNNSLLREQDCFTSKIRVQEQLLKKLKSEHRGLFSAISVFSAVMMPLLFSGVILAIRFYTYCASKK
;
A
#
# COMPACT_ATOMS: atom_id res chain seq x y z
N MET A 1 24.90 80.11 -109.85
CA MET A 1 25.04 81.52 -110.30
C MET A 1 24.37 82.41 -109.29
N LYS A 2 25.07 83.38 -108.71
CA LYS A 2 24.46 84.36 -107.80
C LYS A 2 23.95 85.55 -108.62
N TYR A 3 22.69 85.92 -108.42
CA TYR A 3 22.06 87.08 -109.03
C TYR A 3 22.24 88.27 -108.08
N GLU A 4 23.41 88.89 -108.09
CA GLU A 4 23.78 89.99 -107.17
C GLU A 4 24.35 91.21 -107.90
N CYS A 5 24.23 92.39 -107.30
CA CYS A 5 24.76 93.63 -107.88
C CYS A 5 26.25 93.78 -107.55
N ALA A 6 27.14 93.83 -108.54
CA ALA A 6 28.59 93.94 -108.28
C ALA A 6 29.06 95.29 -107.68
N ILE A 7 28.17 96.28 -107.52
CA ILE A 7 28.49 97.56 -106.87
C ILE A 7 28.20 97.49 -105.36
N CYS A 8 27.07 96.90 -104.95
CA CYS A 8 26.62 96.87 -103.55
C CYS A 8 26.57 95.46 -102.95
N THR A 9 26.92 94.43 -103.72
CA THR A 9 26.97 93.01 -103.37
C THR A 9 25.68 92.38 -102.83
N GLU A 10 24.54 93.07 -102.93
CA GLU A 10 23.23 92.54 -102.52
C GLU A 10 22.57 91.67 -103.60
N THR A 11 21.83 90.64 -103.18
CA THR A 11 21.06 89.75 -104.05
C THR A 11 19.83 90.45 -104.62
N PHE A 12 19.53 90.23 -105.90
CA PHE A 12 18.32 90.75 -106.53
C PHE A 12 17.09 90.03 -105.95
N LEU A 13 16.21 90.79 -105.27
CA LEU A 13 14.90 90.32 -104.86
C LEU A 13 13.92 90.43 -106.02
N PRO A 14 12.79 89.70 -106.01
CA PRO A 14 11.76 89.81 -107.05
C PRO A 14 11.24 91.24 -107.26
N SER A 15 11.31 92.09 -106.22
CA SER A 15 10.92 93.49 -106.24
C SER A 15 12.06 94.47 -106.61
N SER A 16 13.30 93.98 -106.78
CA SER A 16 14.46 94.83 -107.06
C SER A 16 14.39 95.51 -108.43
N LYS A 17 14.64 96.82 -108.47
CA LYS A 17 14.76 97.58 -109.73
C LYS A 17 16.17 97.38 -110.30
N VAL A 18 16.27 96.51 -111.31
CA VAL A 18 17.55 96.14 -111.93
C VAL A 18 17.65 96.71 -113.34
N ASN A 19 18.80 97.32 -113.66
CA ASN A 19 19.15 97.73 -115.00
C ASN A 19 20.33 96.89 -115.51
N THR A 20 20.34 96.59 -116.79
CA THR A 20 21.50 96.02 -117.48
C THR A 20 22.11 97.04 -118.43
N THR A 21 23.43 97.00 -118.55
CA THR A 21 24.19 97.77 -119.53
C THR A 21 24.18 97.03 -120.88
N ARG A 22 24.51 97.70 -121.99
CA ARG A 22 24.61 97.01 -123.30
C ARG A 22 25.69 95.92 -123.37
N CYS A 23 26.64 95.92 -122.43
CA CYS A 23 27.60 94.82 -122.31
C CYS A 23 27.04 93.60 -121.53
N GLY A 24 25.79 93.65 -121.07
CA GLY A 24 25.08 92.53 -120.43
C GLY A 24 25.18 92.47 -118.90
N HIS A 25 26.04 93.29 -118.28
CA HIS A 25 26.19 93.32 -116.82
C HIS A 25 25.00 94.01 -116.14
N MET A 26 24.47 93.36 -115.11
CA MET A 26 23.27 93.75 -114.36
C MET A 26 23.63 94.38 -113.02
N PHE A 27 22.94 95.46 -112.68
CA PHE A 27 23.14 96.20 -111.44
C PHE A 27 21.81 96.76 -110.94
N HIS A 28 21.71 97.02 -109.64
CA HIS A 28 20.61 97.85 -109.14
C HIS A 28 20.62 99.19 -109.86
N ARG A 29 19.45 99.65 -110.30
CA ARG A 29 19.30 100.88 -111.09
C ARG A 29 20.01 102.07 -110.44
N LEU A 30 19.84 102.24 -109.12
CA LEU A 30 20.45 103.36 -108.39
C LEU A 30 21.97 103.22 -108.24
N CYS A 31 22.49 102.00 -108.10
CA CYS A 31 23.92 101.76 -108.03
C CYS A 31 24.60 102.11 -109.36
N LEU A 32 24.02 101.66 -110.47
CA LEU A 32 24.56 101.91 -111.80
C LEU A 32 24.50 103.39 -112.19
N LEU A 33 23.40 104.08 -111.90
CA LEU A 33 23.27 105.51 -112.20
C LEU A 33 24.27 106.36 -111.39
N ARG A 34 24.51 106.02 -110.12
CA ARG A 34 25.54 106.70 -109.31
C ARG A 34 26.94 106.53 -109.90
N TRP A 35 27.26 105.34 -110.39
CA TRP A 35 28.55 105.10 -111.05
C TRP A 35 28.72 105.92 -112.33
N LEU A 36 27.68 105.93 -113.19
CA LEU A 36 27.72 106.65 -114.46
C LEU A 36 27.78 108.17 -114.31
N ALA A 37 27.37 108.72 -113.16
CA ALA A 37 27.55 110.13 -112.84
C ALA A 37 29.03 110.52 -112.66
N GLN A 38 29.88 109.57 -112.25
CA GLN A 38 31.31 109.81 -112.01
C GLN A 38 32.19 109.29 -113.16
N SER A 39 31.75 108.27 -113.88
CA SER A 39 32.51 107.62 -114.96
C SER A 39 31.56 107.01 -115.98
N GLU A 40 31.67 107.42 -117.25
CA GLU A 40 30.86 106.91 -118.37
C GLU A 40 31.29 105.51 -118.86
N THR A 41 31.58 104.60 -117.94
CA THR A 41 32.01 103.24 -118.23
C THR A 41 31.26 102.23 -117.37
N CYS A 42 31.09 101.00 -117.86
CA CYS A 42 30.50 99.93 -117.06
C CYS A 42 31.40 99.58 -115.86
N PRO A 43 30.87 99.50 -114.62
CA PRO A 43 31.66 99.19 -113.42
C PRO A 43 32.40 97.86 -113.50
N GLN A 44 31.91 96.91 -114.31
CA GLN A 44 32.47 95.56 -114.36
C GLN A 44 33.45 95.35 -115.51
N CYS A 45 33.21 95.92 -116.69
CA CYS A 45 34.05 95.69 -117.88
C CYS A 45 34.67 96.95 -118.49
N ARG A 46 34.42 98.12 -117.90
CA ARG A 46 34.96 99.44 -118.30
C ARG A 46 34.65 99.88 -119.74
N LYS A 47 33.83 99.14 -120.49
CA LYS A 47 33.29 99.60 -121.78
C LYS A 47 32.45 100.86 -121.60
N GLN A 48 32.51 101.78 -122.56
CA GLN A 48 31.75 103.02 -122.53
C GLN A 48 30.25 102.72 -122.34
N CYS A 49 29.64 103.41 -121.39
CA CYS A 49 28.25 103.22 -121.04
C CYS A 49 27.66 104.55 -120.60
N THR A 50 26.58 104.96 -121.27
CA THR A 50 25.85 106.18 -120.89
C THR A 50 24.47 105.83 -120.34
N PRO A 51 23.86 106.67 -119.49
CA PRO A 51 22.54 106.41 -118.91
C PRO A 51 21.44 106.13 -119.96
N ALA A 52 21.55 106.72 -121.15
CA ALA A 52 20.62 106.51 -122.26
C ALA A 52 20.64 105.08 -122.84
N GLN A 53 21.69 104.32 -122.56
CA GLN A 53 21.90 102.97 -123.10
C GLN A 53 21.50 101.86 -122.13
N LEU A 54 20.89 102.19 -120.98
CA LEU A 54 20.50 101.24 -119.95
C LEU A 54 19.15 100.58 -120.26
N ILE A 55 19.06 99.26 -120.09
CA ILE A 55 17.84 98.47 -120.29
C ILE A 55 17.32 98.02 -118.92
N LYS A 56 16.06 98.31 -118.59
CA LYS A 56 15.43 97.91 -117.33
C LYS A 56 14.92 96.46 -117.40
N MET A 57 15.25 95.64 -116.41
CA MET A 57 14.86 94.24 -116.31
C MET A 57 13.66 94.05 -115.35
N TYR A 58 12.81 93.07 -115.66
CA TYR A 58 11.67 92.66 -114.83
C TYR A 58 11.72 91.14 -114.62
N PHE A 59 11.56 90.66 -113.39
CA PHE A 59 11.54 89.24 -113.03
C PHE A 59 10.10 88.73 -112.88
N ASN A 60 9.82 87.51 -113.33
CA ASN A 60 8.54 86.83 -113.09
C ASN A 60 8.75 85.63 -112.16
N VAL A 61 8.09 85.61 -110.99
CA VAL A 61 8.24 84.54 -109.97
C VAL A 61 6.89 83.86 -109.75
N ALA A 62 6.82 82.54 -109.94
CA ALA A 62 5.64 81.72 -109.64
C ALA A 62 5.65 81.25 -108.17
N SER A 63 4.49 81.30 -107.50
CA SER A 63 4.32 80.85 -106.11
C SER A 63 4.36 79.32 -105.98
N ASN A 64 4.94 78.83 -104.88
CA ASN A 64 5.30 77.41 -104.69
C ASN A 64 4.24 76.66 -103.85
N SER A 65 3.08 76.38 -104.45
CA SER A 65 1.85 75.85 -103.80
C SER A 65 1.95 74.43 -103.20
N SER A 66 3.01 73.67 -103.49
CA SER A 66 3.18 72.29 -103.00
C SER A 66 3.54 72.23 -101.51
N LEU A 67 4.38 73.16 -101.04
CA LEU A 67 4.84 73.22 -99.65
C LEU A 67 3.72 73.59 -98.67
N GLU A 68 2.81 74.47 -99.10
CA GLU A 68 1.66 74.90 -98.30
C GLU A 68 0.73 73.72 -97.96
N LYS A 69 0.48 72.83 -98.93
CA LYS A 69 -0.32 71.61 -98.71
C LYS A 69 0.35 70.60 -97.78
N GLN A 70 1.67 70.46 -97.85
CA GLN A 70 2.41 69.60 -96.94
C GLN A 70 2.32 70.11 -95.49
N LEU A 71 2.44 71.43 -95.30
CA LEU A 71 2.32 72.06 -93.99
C LEU A 71 0.93 71.86 -93.37
N GLU A 72 -0.13 72.00 -94.16
CA GLU A 72 -1.50 71.77 -93.71
C GLU A 72 -1.75 70.31 -93.28
N ASN A 73 -1.26 69.34 -94.05
CA ASN A 73 -1.39 67.91 -93.72
C ASN A 73 -0.66 67.54 -92.42
N LEU A 74 0.57 68.05 -92.23
CA LEU A 74 1.30 67.84 -90.98
C LEU A 74 0.59 68.48 -89.78
N THR A 75 0.01 69.67 -89.96
CA THR A 75 -0.73 70.37 -88.91
C THR A 75 -1.95 69.56 -88.44
N LEU A 76 -2.70 68.97 -89.37
CA LEU A 76 -3.84 68.10 -89.04
C LEU A 76 -3.41 66.84 -88.29
N LYS A 77 -2.31 66.20 -88.71
CA LYS A 77 -1.76 65.01 -88.03
C LYS A 77 -1.31 65.31 -86.60
N PHE A 78 -0.63 66.45 -86.40
CA PHE A 78 -0.19 66.87 -85.07
C PHE A 78 -1.38 67.07 -84.12
N ARG A 79 -2.44 67.76 -84.57
CA ARG A 79 -3.67 67.95 -83.79
C ARG A 79 -4.34 66.63 -83.43
N ALA A 80 -4.40 65.68 -84.36
CA ALA A 80 -4.98 64.35 -84.11
C ALA A 80 -4.18 63.57 -83.06
N GLN A 81 -2.85 63.64 -83.12
CA GLN A 81 -1.96 62.97 -82.16
C GLN A 81 -2.02 63.62 -80.78
N GLU A 82 -2.15 64.95 -80.71
CA GLU A 82 -2.34 65.69 -79.47
C GLU A 82 -3.68 65.35 -78.80
N ALA A 83 -4.76 65.22 -79.59
CA ALA A 83 -6.05 64.76 -79.09
C ALA A 83 -5.97 63.32 -78.53
N LEU A 84 -5.30 62.41 -79.24
CA LEU A 84 -5.10 61.03 -78.79
C LEU A 84 -4.29 60.97 -77.48
N LEU A 85 -3.21 61.74 -77.37
CA LEU A 85 -2.41 61.84 -76.14
C LEU A 85 -3.25 62.32 -74.96
N LYS A 86 -4.15 63.29 -75.18
CA LYS A 86 -5.06 63.78 -74.15
C LYS A 86 -6.02 62.69 -73.67
N THR A 87 -6.61 61.93 -74.59
CA THR A 87 -7.50 60.81 -74.25
C THR A 87 -6.76 59.73 -73.47
N LEU A 88 -5.61 59.27 -73.95
CA LEU A 88 -4.79 58.25 -73.28
C LEU A 88 -4.36 58.70 -71.87
N LYS A 89 -4.06 59.99 -71.68
CA LYS A 89 -3.73 60.54 -70.36
C LYS A 89 -4.93 60.48 -69.41
N ASN A 90 -6.13 60.82 -69.89
CA ASN A 90 -7.34 60.73 -69.09
C ASN A 90 -7.64 59.27 -68.71
N ASP A 91 -7.53 58.34 -69.65
CA ASP A 91 -7.75 56.91 -69.41
C ASP A 91 -6.73 56.36 -68.40
N ALA A 92 -5.46 56.75 -68.51
CA ALA A 92 -4.43 56.38 -67.54
C ALA A 92 -4.76 56.89 -66.12
N THR A 93 -5.30 58.12 -65.99
CA THR A 93 -5.73 58.63 -64.69
C THR A 93 -6.96 57.90 -64.15
N ALA A 94 -7.91 57.54 -65.02
CA ALA A 94 -9.09 56.76 -64.65
C ALA A 94 -8.71 55.36 -64.16
N HIS A 95 -7.88 54.64 -64.91
CA HIS A 95 -7.36 53.33 -64.52
C HIS A 95 -6.53 53.39 -63.24
N LYS A 96 -5.74 54.46 -63.02
CA LYS A 96 -5.02 54.65 -61.75
C LYS A 96 -5.98 54.79 -60.57
N CYS A 97 -7.07 55.54 -60.74
CA CYS A 97 -8.11 55.67 -59.72
C CYS A 97 -8.81 54.32 -59.43
N GLU A 98 -9.12 53.54 -60.47
CA GLU A 98 -9.68 52.19 -60.32
C GLU A 98 -8.72 51.22 -59.63
N GLN A 99 -7.44 51.24 -60.01
CA GLN A 99 -6.41 50.41 -59.39
C GLN A 99 -6.28 50.71 -57.89
N GLN A 100 -6.36 51.99 -57.50
CA GLN A 100 -6.36 52.40 -56.10
C GLN A 100 -7.61 51.90 -55.35
N LYS A 101 -8.79 51.97 -55.98
CA LYS A 101 -10.02 51.41 -55.39
C LYS A 101 -9.90 49.90 -55.18
N MET A 102 -9.45 49.16 -56.21
CA MET A 102 -9.25 47.71 -56.13
C MET A 102 -8.23 47.34 -55.04
N SER A 103 -7.11 48.07 -54.98
CA SER A 103 -6.08 47.87 -53.95
C SER A 103 -6.62 48.08 -52.54
N LYS A 104 -7.46 49.10 -52.32
CA LYS A 104 -8.10 49.34 -51.02
C LYS A 104 -9.06 48.21 -50.65
N THR A 105 -9.89 47.75 -51.57
CA THR A 105 -10.79 46.61 -51.35
C THR A 105 -10.01 45.34 -50.98
N ILE A 106 -8.90 45.05 -51.66
CA ILE A 106 -8.04 43.91 -51.34
C ILE A 106 -7.50 44.02 -49.92
N GLN A 107 -6.97 45.19 -49.52
CA GLN A 107 -6.46 45.39 -48.16
C GLN A 107 -7.53 45.19 -47.09
N ASP A 108 -8.77 45.64 -47.35
CA ASP A 108 -9.87 45.49 -46.40
C ASP A 108 -10.33 44.03 -46.30
N LEU A 109 -10.44 43.32 -47.42
CA LEU A 109 -10.71 41.86 -47.44
C LEU A 109 -9.63 41.06 -46.73
N GLU A 110 -8.35 41.40 -46.91
CA GLU A 110 -7.25 40.76 -46.20
C GLU A 110 -7.33 40.97 -44.69
N LYS A 111 -7.72 42.18 -44.23
CA LYS A 111 -7.94 42.44 -42.80
C LYS A 111 -9.08 41.59 -42.26
N GLU A 112 -10.20 41.52 -42.97
CA GLU A 112 -11.33 40.69 -42.58
C GLU A 112 -10.92 39.20 -42.49
N LEU A 113 -10.20 38.71 -43.51
CA LEU A 113 -9.68 37.34 -43.53
C LEU A 113 -8.76 37.07 -42.33
N ARG A 114 -7.85 38.00 -41.99
CA ARG A 114 -6.98 37.89 -40.81
C ARG A 114 -7.80 37.78 -39.52
N THR A 115 -8.82 38.61 -39.35
CA THR A 115 -9.67 38.55 -38.13
C THR A 115 -10.45 37.23 -38.03
N LYS A 116 -11.00 36.74 -39.15
CA LYS A 116 -11.71 35.46 -39.18
C LYS A 116 -10.77 34.27 -38.92
N ASN A 117 -9.55 34.30 -39.44
CA ASN A 117 -8.54 33.28 -39.17
C ASN A 117 -8.15 33.27 -37.69
N ASN A 118 -7.91 34.42 -37.08
CA ASN A 118 -7.61 34.51 -35.65
C ASN A 118 -8.77 33.96 -34.79
N ALA A 119 -10.02 34.28 -35.16
CA ALA A 119 -11.21 33.76 -34.48
C ALA A 119 -11.33 32.23 -34.63
N LYS A 120 -11.06 31.70 -35.84
CA LYS A 120 -11.02 30.25 -36.11
C LYS A 120 -9.96 29.55 -35.27
N ASP A 121 -8.77 30.12 -35.16
CA ASP A 121 -7.67 29.54 -34.37
C ASP A 121 -8.01 29.50 -32.88
N LEU A 122 -8.69 30.54 -32.37
CA LEU A 122 -9.20 30.54 -31.00
C LEU A 122 -10.25 29.43 -30.79
N LEU A 123 -11.17 29.27 -31.74
CA LEU A 123 -12.17 28.19 -31.69
C LEU A 123 -11.54 26.80 -31.75
N LEU A 124 -10.50 26.61 -32.56
CA LEU A 124 -9.75 25.35 -32.64
C LEU A 124 -9.07 25.03 -31.30
N LYS A 125 -8.40 26.00 -30.68
CA LYS A 125 -7.80 25.83 -29.35
C LYS A 125 -8.83 25.45 -28.28
N ASN A 126 -9.99 26.13 -28.28
CA ASN A 126 -11.08 25.81 -27.37
C ASN A 126 -11.59 24.37 -27.59
N LYS A 127 -11.79 23.97 -28.85
CA LYS A 127 -12.18 22.60 -29.20
C LYS A 127 -11.18 21.57 -28.69
N ASP A 128 -9.88 21.81 -28.90
CA ASP A 128 -8.82 20.89 -28.46
C ASP A 128 -8.78 20.75 -26.93
N TYR A 129 -9.00 21.86 -26.21
CA TYR A 129 -9.15 21.84 -24.76
C TYR A 129 -10.32 20.96 -24.32
N PHE A 130 -11.51 21.13 -24.91
CA PHE A 130 -12.68 20.31 -24.58
C PHE A 130 -12.45 18.83 -24.92
N ILE A 131 -11.84 18.53 -26.06
CA ILE A 131 -11.51 17.14 -26.43
C ILE A 131 -10.55 16.53 -25.42
N SER A 132 -9.52 17.25 -24.99
CA SER A 132 -8.58 16.80 -23.96
C SER A 132 -9.30 16.49 -22.65
N ASN A 133 -10.19 17.40 -22.21
CA ASN A 133 -10.95 17.22 -20.98
C ASN A 133 -11.90 16.01 -21.06
N ILE A 134 -12.61 15.83 -22.17
CA ILE A 134 -13.48 14.66 -22.40
C ILE A 134 -12.67 13.36 -22.38
N ARG A 135 -11.50 13.32 -23.03
CA ARG A 135 -10.61 12.15 -22.99
C ARG A 135 -10.17 11.83 -21.56
N HIS A 136 -9.82 12.84 -20.77
CA HIS A 136 -9.44 12.65 -19.37
C HIS A 136 -10.61 12.08 -18.54
N GLN A 137 -11.81 12.64 -18.69
CA GLN A 137 -13.03 12.14 -18.03
C GLN A 137 -13.35 10.69 -18.42
N GLN A 138 -13.19 10.33 -19.70
CA GLN A 138 -13.39 8.96 -20.17
C GLN A 138 -12.38 7.97 -19.53
N GLN A 139 -11.13 8.38 -19.35
CA GLN A 139 -10.12 7.56 -18.67
C GLN A 139 -10.47 7.34 -17.19
N LEU A 140 -10.92 8.39 -16.49
CA LEU A 140 -11.37 8.28 -15.10
C LEU A 140 -12.56 7.33 -14.97
N LEU A 141 -13.57 7.47 -15.85
CA LEU A 141 -14.72 6.56 -15.88
C LEU A 141 -14.30 5.10 -16.13
N LYS A 142 -13.31 4.87 -17.00
CA LYS A 142 -12.78 3.52 -17.24
C LYS A 142 -12.12 2.93 -15.99
N LYS A 143 -11.33 3.72 -15.26
CA LYS A 143 -10.72 3.31 -13.98
C LYS A 143 -11.81 2.98 -12.94
N MET A 144 -12.79 3.86 -12.75
CA MET A 144 -13.89 3.63 -11.80
C MET A 144 -14.68 2.36 -12.12
N LYS A 145 -14.94 2.06 -13.40
CA LYS A 145 -15.60 0.81 -13.80
C LYS A 145 -14.77 -0.42 -13.45
N ASN A 146 -13.46 -0.37 -13.66
CA ASN A 146 -12.55 -1.45 -13.28
C ASN A 146 -12.52 -1.64 -11.76
N ASP A 147 -12.42 -0.56 -11.00
CA ASP A 147 -12.39 -0.60 -9.53
C ASP A 147 -13.70 -1.16 -8.97
N ALA A 148 -14.85 -0.78 -9.55
CA ALA A 148 -16.14 -1.35 -9.19
C ALA A 148 -16.24 -2.85 -9.50
N ALA A 149 -15.68 -3.31 -10.62
CA ALA A 149 -15.62 -4.72 -10.97
C ALA A 149 -14.74 -5.52 -9.99
N ILE A 150 -13.56 -4.99 -9.66
CA ILE A 150 -12.65 -5.58 -8.67
C ILE A 150 -13.33 -5.67 -7.31
N HIS A 151 -13.92 -4.58 -6.83
CA HIS A 151 -14.61 -4.53 -5.55
C HIS A 151 -15.73 -5.58 -5.46
N LYS A 152 -16.51 -5.76 -6.54
CA LYS A 152 -17.57 -6.80 -6.59
C LYS A 152 -16.99 -8.22 -6.48
N ILE A 153 -15.84 -8.49 -7.09
CA ILE A 153 -15.16 -9.79 -6.98
C ILE A 153 -14.62 -9.99 -5.57
N THR A 154 -14.00 -8.96 -4.99
CA THR A 154 -13.48 -8.99 -3.62
C THR A 154 -14.59 -9.28 -2.61
N GLN A 155 -15.70 -8.54 -2.66
CA GLN A 155 -16.86 -8.77 -1.79
C GLN A 155 -17.40 -10.21 -1.89
N LYS A 156 -17.52 -10.76 -3.10
CA LYS A 156 -17.95 -12.16 -3.29
C LYS A 156 -16.96 -13.15 -2.68
N THR A 157 -15.68 -12.88 -2.77
CA THR A 157 -14.61 -13.75 -2.25
C THR A 157 -14.58 -13.70 -0.73
N GLU A 158 -14.70 -12.51 -0.14
CA GLU A 158 -14.78 -12.31 1.31
C GLU A 158 -16.04 -12.97 1.89
N ALA A 159 -17.20 -12.81 1.25
CA ALA A 159 -18.42 -13.47 1.67
C ALA A 159 -18.28 -15.01 1.71
N LYS A 160 -17.57 -15.61 0.73
CA LYS A 160 -17.26 -17.05 0.76
C LYS A 160 -16.31 -17.41 1.91
N ARG A 161 -15.29 -16.60 2.17
CA ARG A 161 -14.35 -16.82 3.29
C ARG A 161 -15.05 -16.75 4.64
N ILE A 162 -15.93 -15.78 4.84
CA ILE A 162 -16.72 -15.63 6.06
C ILE A 162 -17.56 -16.90 6.29
N LYS A 163 -18.28 -17.39 5.27
CA LYS A 163 -19.06 -18.64 5.39
C LYS A 163 -18.20 -19.85 5.80
N MET A 164 -17.03 -20.02 5.19
CA MET A 164 -16.12 -21.11 5.58
C MET A 164 -15.62 -20.97 7.02
N LEU A 165 -15.33 -19.75 7.47
CA LEU A 165 -14.90 -19.49 8.85
C LEU A 165 -16.03 -19.72 9.85
N GLU A 166 -17.27 -19.39 9.50
CA GLU A 166 -18.45 -19.68 10.32
C GLU A 166 -18.65 -21.18 10.51
N GLU A 167 -18.48 -21.97 9.44
CA GLU A 167 -18.52 -23.44 9.49
C GLU A 167 -17.41 -24.00 10.39
N GLU A 168 -16.18 -23.52 10.26
CA GLU A 168 -15.06 -23.93 11.12
C GLU A 168 -15.27 -23.54 12.59
N LEU A 169 -15.80 -22.34 12.85
CA LEU A 169 -16.16 -21.91 14.19
C LEU A 169 -17.23 -22.82 14.80
N HIS A 170 -18.22 -23.23 14.00
CA HIS A 170 -19.26 -24.16 14.45
C HIS A 170 -18.67 -25.52 14.85
N LYS A 171 -17.79 -26.09 14.02
CA LYS A 171 -17.08 -27.34 14.35
C LYS A 171 -16.28 -27.22 15.65
N ARG A 172 -15.54 -26.12 15.82
CA ARG A 172 -14.77 -25.86 17.06
C ARG A 172 -15.67 -25.75 18.29
N LYS A 173 -16.82 -25.11 18.17
CA LYS A 173 -17.81 -25.02 19.28
C LYS A 173 -18.31 -26.40 19.69
N ILE A 174 -18.59 -27.28 18.73
CA ILE A 174 -19.01 -28.66 19.04
C ILE A 174 -17.91 -29.39 19.81
N ILE A 175 -16.66 -29.34 19.32
CA ILE A 175 -15.51 -29.99 19.98
C ILE A 175 -15.34 -29.45 21.40
N SER A 176 -15.40 -28.13 21.59
CA SER A 176 -15.28 -27.50 22.90
C SER A 176 -16.35 -28.00 23.88
N ASN A 177 -17.61 -28.16 23.42
CA ASN A 177 -18.69 -28.66 24.26
C ASN A 177 -18.48 -30.12 24.66
N LEU A 178 -18.01 -30.97 23.73
CA LEU A 178 -17.68 -32.37 24.03
C LEU A 178 -16.55 -32.46 25.07
N MET A 179 -15.51 -31.64 24.93
CA MET A 179 -14.39 -31.58 25.88
C MET A 179 -14.85 -31.16 27.29
N LEU A 180 -15.78 -30.21 27.38
CA LEU A 180 -16.36 -29.79 28.67
C LEU A 180 -17.15 -30.94 29.32
N GLN A 181 -17.98 -31.65 28.56
CA GLN A 181 -18.73 -32.80 29.06
C GLN A 181 -17.81 -33.91 29.59
N GLU A 182 -16.72 -34.20 28.89
CA GLU A 182 -15.72 -35.15 29.37
C GLU A 182 -15.05 -34.67 30.67
N GLY A 183 -14.67 -33.39 30.74
CA GLY A 183 -14.13 -32.76 31.94
C GLY A 183 -15.06 -32.86 33.15
N ASP A 184 -16.36 -32.61 32.98
CA ASP A 184 -17.36 -32.76 34.03
C ASP A 184 -17.47 -34.22 34.50
N CYS A 185 -17.43 -35.18 33.57
CA CYS A 185 -17.42 -36.61 33.88
C CYS A 185 -16.17 -36.99 34.68
N PHE A 186 -14.98 -36.54 34.28
CA PHE A 186 -13.75 -36.77 35.04
C PHE A 186 -13.81 -36.16 36.44
N THR A 187 -14.29 -34.92 36.57
CA THR A 187 -14.44 -34.24 37.85
C THR A 187 -15.36 -35.00 38.79
N SER A 188 -16.49 -35.52 38.27
CA SER A 188 -17.40 -36.36 39.06
C SER A 188 -16.75 -37.68 39.52
N LYS A 189 -15.98 -38.35 38.64
CA LYS A 189 -15.24 -39.58 38.98
C LYS A 189 -14.19 -39.32 40.06
N ILE A 190 -13.42 -38.24 39.94
CA ILE A 190 -12.41 -37.84 40.94
C ILE A 190 -13.09 -37.61 42.29
N ARG A 191 -14.22 -36.90 42.32
CA ARG A 191 -14.98 -36.66 43.56
C ARG A 191 -15.42 -37.96 44.25
N VAL A 192 -15.90 -38.96 43.49
CA VAL A 192 -16.26 -40.27 44.04
C VAL A 192 -15.02 -40.99 44.59
N GLN A 193 -13.88 -40.92 43.89
CA GLN A 193 -12.63 -41.51 44.36
C GLN A 193 -12.12 -40.83 45.64
N GLU A 194 -12.21 -39.51 45.76
CA GLU A 194 -11.86 -38.78 46.98
C GLU A 194 -12.75 -39.17 48.16
N GLN A 195 -14.06 -39.33 47.93
CA GLN A 195 -14.99 -39.83 48.95
C GLN A 195 -14.59 -41.22 49.43
N LEU A 196 -14.30 -42.14 48.50
CA LEU A 196 -13.86 -43.50 48.85
C LEU A 196 -12.55 -43.47 49.64
N LEU A 197 -11.57 -42.65 49.22
CA LEU A 197 -10.30 -42.51 49.91
C LEU A 197 -10.50 -42.02 51.35
N ASN A 198 -11.41 -41.07 51.57
CA ASN A 198 -11.72 -40.56 52.91
C ASN A 198 -12.38 -41.63 53.78
N THR A 199 -13.31 -42.43 53.22
CA THR A 199 -13.91 -43.57 53.94
C THR A 199 -12.85 -44.58 54.35
N LEU A 200 -11.97 -44.98 53.42
CA LEU A 200 -10.89 -45.93 53.70
C LEU A 200 -9.90 -45.39 54.74
N LYS A 201 -9.59 -44.09 54.72
CA LYS A 201 -8.77 -43.43 55.75
C LYS A 201 -9.42 -43.49 57.13
N ASN A 202 -10.73 -43.24 57.20
CA ASN A 202 -11.48 -43.32 58.45
C ASN A 202 -11.51 -44.76 58.99
N GLU A 203 -11.78 -45.75 58.13
CA GLU A 203 -11.73 -47.16 58.49
C GLU A 203 -10.34 -47.58 58.98
N ALA A 204 -9.28 -47.17 58.29
CA ALA A 204 -7.91 -47.42 58.70
C ALA A 204 -7.63 -46.82 60.09
N ALA A 205 -8.05 -45.58 60.34
CA ALA A 205 -7.90 -44.95 61.65
C ALA A 205 -8.64 -45.71 62.77
N VAL A 206 -9.86 -46.21 62.48
CA VAL A 206 -10.62 -47.06 63.41
C VAL A 206 -9.87 -48.37 63.69
N HIS A 207 -9.33 -49.02 62.65
CA HIS A 207 -8.53 -50.24 62.80
C HIS A 207 -7.26 -49.99 63.63
N THR A 208 -6.54 -48.89 63.38
CA THR A 208 -5.36 -48.52 64.17
C THR A 208 -5.70 -48.28 65.64
N ASN A 209 -6.81 -47.58 65.94
CA ASN A 209 -7.25 -47.37 67.32
C ASN A 209 -7.61 -48.71 68.01
N LYS A 210 -8.36 -49.58 67.33
CA LYS A 210 -8.64 -50.94 67.86
C LYS A 210 -7.37 -51.75 68.10
N GLN A 211 -6.38 -51.65 67.20
CA GLN A 211 -5.09 -52.32 67.36
C GLN A 211 -4.33 -51.78 68.59
N GLN A 212 -4.32 -50.47 68.82
CA GLN A 212 -3.73 -49.86 70.01
C GLN A 212 -4.45 -50.32 71.29
N GLN A 213 -5.79 -50.34 71.30
CA GLN A 213 -6.58 -50.85 72.43
C GLN A 213 -6.28 -52.33 72.73
N MET A 214 -6.22 -53.17 71.69
CA MET A 214 -5.91 -54.59 71.85
C MET A 214 -4.48 -54.81 72.34
N SER A 215 -3.51 -54.03 71.85
CA SER A 215 -2.12 -54.06 72.33
C SER A 215 -2.03 -53.67 73.81
N ALA A 216 -2.74 -52.63 74.25
CA ALA A 216 -2.81 -52.24 75.65
C ALA A 216 -3.47 -53.32 76.52
N ALA A 217 -4.53 -53.98 76.03
CA ALA A 217 -5.16 -55.09 76.71
C ALA A 217 -4.21 -56.29 76.87
N ILE A 218 -3.46 -56.64 75.82
CA ILE A 218 -2.42 -57.69 75.87
C ILE A 218 -1.38 -57.34 76.93
N GLN A 219 -0.85 -56.12 76.95
CA GLN A 219 0.13 -55.67 77.95
C GLN A 219 -0.40 -55.80 79.40
N ASN A 220 -1.68 -55.49 79.61
CA ASN A 220 -2.33 -55.65 80.91
C ASN A 220 -2.42 -57.13 81.30
N VAL A 221 -2.89 -58.00 80.40
CA VAL A 221 -2.96 -59.45 80.65
C VAL A 221 -1.57 -60.03 80.93
N GLU A 222 -0.55 -59.63 80.18
CA GLU A 222 0.84 -60.04 80.44
C GLU A 222 1.33 -59.59 81.82
N GLN A 223 0.98 -58.36 82.25
CA GLN A 223 1.30 -57.88 83.58
C GLN A 223 0.58 -58.71 84.66
N GLN A 224 -0.70 -59.01 84.47
CA GLN A 224 -1.46 -59.88 85.36
C GLN A 224 -0.84 -61.29 85.44
N LEU A 225 -0.45 -61.86 84.30
CA LEU A 225 0.23 -63.16 84.22
C LEU A 225 1.53 -63.12 85.05
N ARG A 226 2.40 -62.12 84.82
CA ARG A 226 3.65 -61.94 85.59
C ARG A 226 3.40 -61.85 87.10
N THR A 227 2.38 -61.09 87.53
CA THR A 227 2.06 -61.01 88.97
C THR A 227 1.55 -62.33 89.54
N THR A 228 0.77 -63.08 88.75
CA THR A 228 0.25 -64.39 89.14
C THR A 228 1.38 -65.42 89.21
N GLU A 229 2.33 -65.38 88.28
CA GLU A 229 3.53 -66.21 88.29
C GLU A 229 4.39 -65.95 89.54
N ILE A 230 4.63 -64.67 89.88
CA ILE A 230 5.34 -64.31 91.11
C ILE A 230 4.62 -64.87 92.34
N ARG A 231 3.29 -64.72 92.41
CA ARG A 231 2.48 -65.24 93.51
C ARG A 231 2.48 -66.76 93.56
N ASN A 232 2.43 -67.44 92.43
CA ASN A 232 2.50 -68.90 92.38
C ASN A 232 3.86 -69.39 92.89
N ASN A 233 4.95 -68.73 92.48
CA ASN A 233 6.30 -69.03 92.98
C ASN A 233 6.44 -68.80 94.49
N SER A 234 5.81 -67.77 95.06
CA SER A 234 5.82 -67.57 96.52
C SER A 234 5.03 -68.65 97.24
N LEU A 235 3.85 -69.03 96.73
CA LEU A 235 3.04 -70.11 97.28
C LEU A 235 3.77 -71.46 97.18
N LEU A 236 4.51 -71.71 96.11
CA LEU A 236 5.33 -72.92 95.95
C LEU A 236 6.43 -72.98 97.03
N ARG A 237 7.10 -71.85 97.30
CA ARG A 237 8.09 -71.75 98.40
C ARG A 237 7.46 -71.98 99.78
N GLU A 238 6.26 -71.45 100.01
CA GLU A 238 5.51 -71.72 101.24
C GLU A 238 5.14 -73.21 101.35
N GLN A 239 4.68 -73.82 100.27
CA GLN A 239 4.36 -75.25 100.19
C GLN A 239 5.60 -76.11 100.49
N ASP A 240 6.77 -75.77 99.96
CA ASP A 240 8.02 -76.45 100.27
C ASP A 240 8.38 -76.34 101.76
N CYS A 241 8.19 -75.15 102.36
CA CYS A 241 8.36 -74.94 103.79
C CYS A 241 7.41 -75.82 104.62
N PHE A 242 6.12 -75.86 104.29
CA PHE A 242 5.16 -76.72 104.97
C PHE A 242 5.50 -78.20 104.82
N THR A 243 5.91 -78.63 103.62
CA THR A 243 6.32 -80.01 103.35
C THR A 243 7.54 -80.41 104.19
N SER A 244 8.51 -79.49 104.33
CA SER A 244 9.68 -79.72 105.20
C SER A 244 9.29 -79.86 106.68
N LYS A 245 8.35 -79.04 107.18
CA LYS A 245 7.83 -79.12 108.55
C LYS A 245 7.10 -80.44 108.80
N ILE A 246 6.27 -80.88 107.85
CA ILE A 246 5.58 -82.18 107.94
C ILE A 246 6.60 -83.32 108.00
N ARG A 247 7.64 -83.32 107.15
CA ARG A 247 8.74 -84.31 107.22
C ARG A 247 9.40 -84.37 108.59
N VAL A 248 9.66 -83.23 109.21
CA VAL A 248 10.23 -83.17 110.57
C VAL A 248 9.28 -83.79 111.59
N GLN A 249 7.98 -83.48 111.51
CA GLN A 249 6.96 -84.07 112.40
C GLN A 249 6.84 -85.60 112.19
N GLU A 250 6.89 -86.08 110.96
CA GLU A 250 6.88 -87.52 110.66
C GLU A 250 8.10 -88.24 111.25
N GLN A 251 9.29 -87.63 111.19
CA GLN A 251 10.50 -88.18 111.82
C GLN A 251 10.36 -88.24 113.35
N LEU A 252 9.80 -87.19 113.97
CA LEU A 252 9.50 -87.19 115.41
C LEU A 252 8.51 -88.29 115.79
N LEU A 253 7.44 -88.46 115.01
CA LEU A 253 6.46 -89.53 115.19
C LEU A 253 7.09 -90.93 115.10
N LYS A 254 8.01 -91.15 114.14
CA LYS A 254 8.75 -92.41 114.04
C LYS A 254 9.58 -92.69 115.29
N LYS A 255 10.22 -91.65 115.85
CA LYS A 255 11.03 -91.76 117.08
C LYS A 255 10.18 -92.11 118.30
N LEU A 256 9.03 -91.46 118.47
CA LEU A 256 8.04 -91.77 119.50
C LEU A 256 7.51 -93.21 119.39
N LYS A 257 7.22 -93.66 118.16
CA LYS A 257 6.79 -95.05 117.91
C LYS A 257 7.87 -96.09 118.26
N SER A 258 9.16 -95.78 118.08
CA SER A 258 10.23 -96.69 118.52
C SER A 258 10.35 -96.74 120.04
N GLU A 259 10.22 -95.62 120.75
CA GLU A 259 10.24 -95.58 122.22
C GLU A 259 9.07 -96.37 122.82
N HIS A 260 7.87 -96.22 122.25
CA HIS A 260 6.68 -96.96 122.68
C HIS A 260 6.83 -98.48 122.47
N ARG A 261 7.51 -98.93 121.40
CA ARG A 261 7.77 -100.37 121.20
C ARG A 261 8.72 -100.94 122.25
N GLY A 262 9.73 -100.18 122.67
CA GLY A 262 10.63 -100.57 123.75
C GLY A 262 9.91 -100.73 125.09
N LEU A 263 8.98 -99.82 125.41
CA LEU A 263 8.11 -99.93 126.58
C LEU A 263 7.18 -101.16 126.51
N PHE A 264 6.61 -101.44 125.35
CA PHE A 264 5.67 -102.55 125.17
C PHE A 264 6.34 -103.92 125.37
N SER A 265 7.61 -104.08 124.94
CA SER A 265 8.36 -105.32 125.18
C SER A 265 8.66 -105.59 126.66
N ALA A 266 8.82 -104.54 127.49
CA ALA A 266 9.06 -104.71 128.92
C ALA A 266 7.81 -105.19 129.68
N ILE A 267 6.62 -104.80 129.22
CA ILE A 267 5.33 -105.15 129.85
C ILE A 267 4.93 -106.61 129.55
N SER A 268 5.23 -107.14 128.36
CA SER A 268 4.82 -108.51 128.00
C SER A 268 5.56 -109.60 128.79
N VAL A 269 6.83 -109.37 129.14
CA VAL A 269 7.63 -110.30 129.96
C VAL A 269 7.06 -110.42 131.38
N PHE A 270 6.49 -109.34 131.92
CA PHE A 270 5.90 -109.31 133.27
C PHE A 270 4.60 -110.13 133.36
N SER A 271 3.83 -110.20 132.27
CA SER A 271 2.55 -110.91 132.18
C SER A 271 2.71 -112.44 132.11
N ALA A 272 3.76 -112.95 131.45
CA ALA A 272 3.87 -114.36 131.10
C ALA A 272 4.37 -115.30 132.22
N VAL A 273 5.02 -114.78 133.28
CA VAL A 273 5.73 -115.64 134.27
C VAL A 273 5.10 -115.62 135.68
N MET A 274 4.41 -114.54 136.07
CA MET A 274 3.95 -114.35 137.46
C MET A 274 2.46 -114.63 137.73
N MET A 275 1.62 -114.76 136.72
CA MET A 275 0.15 -114.91 136.89
C MET A 275 -0.39 -116.34 137.07
N PRO A 276 0.18 -117.42 136.49
CA PRO A 276 -0.38 -118.77 136.67
C PRO A 276 -0.03 -119.44 138.02
N LEU A 277 1.08 -119.05 138.67
CA LEU A 277 1.50 -119.63 139.96
C LEU A 277 0.65 -119.16 141.16
N LEU A 278 -0.06 -118.04 141.03
CA LEU A 278 -0.97 -117.54 142.07
C LEU A 278 -2.37 -118.18 142.00
N PHE A 279 -2.80 -118.69 140.84
CA PHE A 279 -4.11 -119.34 140.69
C PHE A 279 -4.13 -120.82 141.10
N SER A 280 -3.00 -121.53 141.05
CA SER A 280 -2.91 -122.94 141.50
C SER A 280 -2.79 -123.10 143.03
N GLY A 281 -2.22 -122.11 143.74
CA GLY A 281 -2.12 -122.12 145.21
C GLY A 281 -3.43 -121.80 145.94
N VAL A 282 -4.29 -120.97 145.35
CA VAL A 282 -5.57 -120.55 145.97
C VAL A 282 -6.63 -121.66 145.91
N ILE A 283 -6.61 -122.53 144.90
CA ILE A 283 -7.59 -123.61 144.75
C ILE A 283 -7.31 -124.80 145.70
N LEU A 284 -6.04 -125.09 146.04
CA LEU A 284 -5.71 -126.08 147.08
C LEU A 284 -6.06 -125.58 148.49
N ALA A 285 -5.93 -124.28 148.77
CA ALA A 285 -6.29 -123.70 150.06
C ALA A 285 -7.81 -123.68 150.32
N ILE A 286 -8.63 -123.47 149.28
CA ILE A 286 -10.10 -123.44 149.41
C ILE A 286 -10.70 -124.83 149.64
N ARG A 287 -10.12 -125.91 149.09
CA ARG A 287 -10.61 -127.28 149.34
C ARG A 287 -10.17 -127.88 150.68
N PHE A 288 -9.03 -127.47 151.23
CA PHE A 288 -8.66 -127.83 152.61
C PHE A 288 -9.60 -127.16 153.64
N TYR A 289 -10.09 -125.95 153.35
CA TYR A 289 -11.02 -125.24 154.22
C TYR A 289 -12.46 -125.80 154.18
N THR A 290 -12.92 -126.30 153.03
CA THR A 290 -14.26 -126.93 152.95
C THR A 290 -14.31 -128.35 153.53
N TYR A 291 -13.18 -129.04 153.71
CA TYR A 291 -13.10 -130.31 154.45
C TYR A 291 -13.27 -130.14 155.97
N CYS A 292 -13.01 -128.94 156.54
CA CYS A 292 -13.13 -128.69 157.98
C CYS A 292 -14.41 -127.94 158.42
N ALA A 293 -15.24 -127.43 157.50
CA ALA A 293 -16.40 -126.57 157.83
C ALA A 293 -17.80 -127.23 157.72
N SER A 294 -17.90 -128.55 157.53
CA SER A 294 -19.17 -129.27 157.46
C SER A 294 -19.12 -130.60 158.25
N LYS A 295 -18.61 -130.54 159.50
CA LYS A 295 -19.36 -131.06 160.66
C LYS A 295 -20.21 -129.93 161.23
N LYS A 296 -21.33 -129.70 160.58
CA LYS A 296 -22.66 -129.61 161.19
C LYS A 296 -23.70 -129.88 160.11
#